data_AF-A0A134AP81-F1
#
_entry.id   AF-A0A134AP81-F1
#
_cell.length_a   1.000
_cell.length_b   1.000
_cell.length_c   1.000
_cell.angle_alpha   90.00
_cell.angle_beta   90.00
_cell.angle_gamma   90.00
#
_symmetry.space_group_name_H-M   'P 1'
#
loop_
_entity.id
_entity.type
_entity.pdbx_description
1 polymer ?
#
loop_
_entity_poly.entity_id
_entity_poly.type
_entity_poly.pdbx_seq_one_letter_code
_entity_poly.pdbx_strand_id
1 'polypeptide(L)'
;IKILDNEYIKTIHSQALKCISENDFDSVVTKSRTLLEEVFCYGIEQKDKEIEMKERGNINKLYKRIRELYNMNTEDNLDNRIKKLLSGLNTIVDAIAEIRNNNSDAHGIGKNRIKISKHHANLVLNSATTLAEFVLSVIENKK
;
A
#
# COMPACT_ATOMS: atom_id res chain seq x y z
N ILE A 1 -2.94 3.27 -20.94
CA ILE A 1 -1.92 3.10 -19.88
C ILE A 1 -2.17 4.21 -18.86
N LYS A 2 -2.55 3.88 -17.63
CA LYS A 2 -2.75 4.87 -16.56
C LYS A 2 -1.37 5.37 -16.15
N ILE A 3 -1.13 6.69 -16.24
CA ILE A 3 0.12 7.27 -15.74
C ILE A 3 -0.06 7.43 -14.22
N LEU A 4 0.78 6.74 -13.46
CA LEU A 4 0.83 6.86 -12.01
C LEU A 4 2.13 7.59 -11.65
N ASP A 5 1.98 8.79 -11.11
CA ASP A 5 3.07 9.68 -10.72
C ASP A 5 2.83 10.26 -9.31
N ASN A 6 3.71 11.14 -8.86
CA ASN A 6 3.58 11.79 -7.56
C ASN A 6 2.30 12.64 -7.43
N GLU A 7 1.76 13.19 -8.52
CA GLU A 7 0.51 13.95 -8.48
C GLU A 7 -0.70 13.04 -8.24
N TYR A 8 -0.67 11.82 -8.78
CA TYR A 8 -1.65 10.80 -8.46
C TYR A 8 -1.66 10.45 -6.96
N ILE A 9 -0.47 10.22 -6.38
CA ILE A 9 -0.32 9.92 -4.95
C ILE A 9 -0.90 11.07 -4.10
N LYS A 10 -0.53 12.33 -4.41
CA LYS A 10 -1.04 13.53 -3.73
C LYS A 10 -2.56 13.64 -3.83
N THR A 11 -3.14 13.28 -4.98
CA THR A 11 -4.58 13.31 -5.19
C THR A 11 -5.30 12.35 -4.25
N ILE A 12 -4.86 11.09 -4.20
CA ILE A 12 -5.47 10.09 -3.30
C ILE A 12 -5.24 10.47 -1.83
N HIS A 13 -4.06 10.98 -1.49
CA HIS A 13 -3.75 11.46 -0.14
C HIS A 13 -4.70 12.61 0.29
N SER A 14 -4.88 13.62 -0.55
CA SER A 14 -5.81 14.74 -0.30
C SER A 14 -7.25 14.28 -0.11
N GLN A 15 -7.71 13.33 -0.93
CA GLN A 15 -9.04 12.73 -0.76
C GLN A 15 -9.17 11.97 0.58
N ALA A 16 -8.13 11.28 1.02
CA ALA A 16 -8.13 10.60 2.31
C ALA A 16 -8.09 11.59 3.49
N LEU A 17 -7.37 12.70 3.39
CA LEU A 17 -7.40 13.78 4.39
C LEU A 17 -8.80 14.38 4.54
N LYS A 18 -9.55 14.53 3.44
CA LYS A 18 -10.96 14.93 3.50
C LYS A 18 -11.78 13.93 4.33
N CYS A 19 -11.63 12.63 4.10
CA CYS A 19 -12.30 11.60 4.91
C CYS A 19 -11.92 11.69 6.41
N ILE A 20 -10.65 12.00 6.72
CA ILE A 20 -10.22 12.25 8.11
C ILE A 20 -10.96 13.44 8.73
N SER A 21 -11.17 14.52 7.97
CA SER A 21 -11.92 15.69 8.46
C SER A 21 -13.40 15.40 8.72
N GLU A 22 -13.97 14.47 7.95
CA GLU A 22 -15.36 14.02 8.05
C GLU A 22 -15.56 12.88 9.08
N ASN A 23 -14.49 12.44 9.76
CA ASN A 23 -14.45 11.26 10.63
C ASN A 23 -14.82 9.93 9.96
N ASP A 24 -14.69 9.86 8.62
CA ASP A 24 -14.88 8.63 7.85
C ASP A 24 -13.56 7.84 7.75
N PHE A 25 -13.17 7.22 8.86
CA PHE A 25 -11.89 6.52 8.97
C PHE A 25 -11.83 5.21 8.16
N ASP A 26 -12.98 4.59 7.85
CA ASP A 26 -13.01 3.40 7.00
C ASP A 26 -12.69 3.74 5.55
N SER A 27 -13.18 4.89 5.06
CA SER A 27 -12.78 5.40 3.74
C SER A 27 -11.30 5.74 3.68
N VAL A 28 -10.70 6.22 4.79
CA VAL A 28 -9.23 6.46 4.86
C VAL A 28 -8.45 5.17 4.64
N VAL A 29 -8.81 4.10 5.35
CA VAL A 29 -8.18 2.79 5.18
C VAL A 29 -8.37 2.28 3.75
N THR A 30 -9.60 2.39 3.22
CA THR A 30 -9.91 1.97 1.85
C THR A 30 -9.02 2.66 0.85
N LYS A 31 -8.95 4.00 0.90
CA LYS A 31 -8.13 4.81 -0.02
C LYS A 31 -6.64 4.51 0.13
N SER A 32 -6.16 4.30 1.36
CA SER A 32 -4.76 3.94 1.64
C SER A 32 -4.40 2.60 1.01
N ARG A 33 -5.27 1.59 1.14
CA ARG A 33 -5.08 0.28 0.51
C ARG A 33 -5.15 0.38 -1.02
N THR A 34 -6.10 1.13 -1.56
CA THR A 34 -6.23 1.36 -3.01
C THR A 34 -4.99 2.03 -3.58
N LEU A 35 -4.43 3.04 -2.90
CA LEU A 35 -3.19 3.68 -3.30
C LEU A 35 -2.05 2.67 -3.46
N LEU A 36 -1.83 1.81 -2.46
CA LEU A 36 -0.81 0.77 -2.52
C LEU A 36 -1.06 -0.21 -3.65
N GLU A 37 -2.30 -0.69 -3.79
CA GLU A 37 -2.69 -1.64 -4.83
C GLU A 37 -2.41 -1.10 -6.23
N GLU A 38 -2.78 0.15 -6.50
CA GLU A 38 -2.58 0.77 -7.81
C GLU A 38 -1.11 1.04 -8.12
N VAL A 39 -0.33 1.50 -7.13
CA VAL A 39 1.13 1.68 -7.28
C VAL A 39 1.82 0.35 -7.57
N PHE A 40 1.46 -0.71 -6.85
CA PHE A 40 2.04 -2.03 -7.06
C PHE A 40 1.64 -2.62 -8.41
N CYS A 41 0.37 -2.49 -8.81
CA CYS A 41 -0.07 -2.94 -10.13
C CYS A 41 0.67 -2.17 -11.24
N TYR A 42 0.77 -0.85 -11.12
CA TYR A 42 1.52 -0.03 -12.08
C TYR A 42 2.97 -0.52 -12.23
N GLY A 43 3.67 -0.73 -11.11
CA GLY A 43 5.04 -1.22 -11.12
C GLY A 43 5.20 -2.60 -11.75
N ILE A 44 4.27 -3.53 -11.48
CA ILE A 44 4.28 -4.86 -12.11
C ILE A 44 4.07 -4.71 -13.62
N GLU A 45 3.07 -3.93 -14.05
CA GLU A 45 2.76 -3.68 -15.47
C GLU A 45 3.95 -3.08 -16.27
N GLN A 46 4.89 -2.41 -15.60
CA GLN A 46 6.11 -1.89 -16.26
C GLN A 46 7.14 -2.98 -16.60
N LYS A 47 7.19 -4.09 -15.85
CA LYS A 47 8.18 -5.18 -16.03
C LYS A 47 7.56 -6.46 -16.59
N ASP A 48 6.29 -6.68 -16.31
CA ASP A 48 5.53 -7.87 -16.65
C ASP A 48 4.21 -7.44 -17.31
N LYS A 49 3.98 -7.84 -18.57
CA LYS A 49 2.83 -7.35 -19.36
C LYS A 49 1.49 -7.94 -18.90
N GLU A 50 1.51 -8.98 -18.08
CA GLU A 50 0.31 -9.63 -17.58
C GLU A 50 0.36 -9.76 -16.05
N ILE A 51 -0.44 -8.95 -15.36
CA ILE A 51 -0.82 -9.27 -13.98
C ILE A 51 -1.83 -10.40 -14.05
N GLU A 52 -1.50 -11.56 -13.48
CA GLU A 52 -2.48 -12.62 -13.32
C GLU A 52 -3.66 -12.07 -12.50
N MET A 53 -4.89 -12.13 -13.04
CA MET A 53 -6.09 -11.55 -12.40
C MET A 53 -6.28 -12.02 -10.94
N LYS A 54 -5.76 -13.20 -10.59
CA LYS A 54 -5.80 -13.78 -9.25
C LYS A 54 -4.94 -13.05 -8.20
N GLU A 55 -4.03 -12.18 -8.63
CA GLU A 55 -3.19 -11.37 -7.73
C GLU A 55 -3.79 -9.99 -7.43
N ARG A 56 -4.69 -9.52 -8.30
CA ARG A 56 -5.44 -8.28 -8.06
C ARG A 56 -6.32 -8.45 -6.82
N GLY A 57 -6.34 -7.45 -5.95
CA GLY A 57 -7.03 -7.50 -4.67
C GLY A 57 -6.23 -8.10 -3.51
N ASN A 58 -4.99 -8.56 -3.70
CA ASN A 58 -4.13 -8.99 -2.57
C ASN A 58 -2.83 -8.18 -2.54
N ILE A 59 -2.84 -7.08 -1.78
CA ILE A 59 -1.68 -6.17 -1.70
C ILE A 59 -0.42 -6.81 -1.13
N ASN A 60 -0.54 -7.86 -0.30
CA ASN A 60 0.61 -8.63 0.20
C ASN A 60 1.30 -9.39 -0.93
N LYS A 61 0.52 -10.06 -1.80
CA LYS A 61 1.05 -10.76 -2.99
C LYS A 61 1.67 -9.77 -3.98
N LEU A 62 0.97 -8.67 -4.26
CA LEU A 62 1.46 -7.62 -5.16
C LEU A 62 2.78 -7.01 -4.65
N TYR A 63 2.88 -6.71 -3.36
CA TYR A 63 4.11 -6.15 -2.77
C TYR A 63 5.28 -7.14 -2.83
N LYS A 64 5.02 -8.43 -2.57
CA LYS A 64 6.04 -9.49 -2.73
C LYS A 64 6.55 -9.52 -4.17
N ARG A 65 5.65 -9.48 -5.16
CA ARG A 65 5.99 -9.49 -6.58
C ARG A 65 6.81 -8.25 -6.98
N ILE A 66 6.46 -7.06 -6.49
CA ILE A 66 7.27 -5.85 -6.67
C ILE A 66 8.69 -6.05 -6.13
N ARG A 67 8.84 -6.58 -4.91
CA ARG A 67 10.17 -6.79 -4.30
C ARG A 67 11.04 -7.74 -5.13
N GLU A 68 10.43 -8.75 -5.75
CA GLU A 68 11.10 -9.70 -6.65
C GLU A 68 11.48 -9.04 -7.98
N LEU A 69 10.53 -8.44 -8.69
CA LEU A 69 10.76 -7.82 -10.01
C LEU A 69 11.79 -6.68 -9.97
N TYR A 70 11.82 -5.93 -8.87
CA TYR A 70 12.70 -4.78 -8.70
C TYR A 70 13.94 -5.09 -7.83
N ASN A 71 14.21 -6.36 -7.53
CA ASN A 71 15.38 -6.79 -6.76
C ASN A 71 15.58 -5.99 -5.47
N MET A 72 14.51 -5.75 -4.71
CA MET A 72 14.56 -4.86 -3.53
C MET A 72 15.35 -5.45 -2.35
N ASN A 73 15.55 -6.77 -2.31
CA ASN A 73 16.22 -7.44 -1.18
C ASN A 73 17.46 -8.24 -1.58
N THR A 74 17.80 -8.25 -2.86
CA THR A 74 18.79 -9.17 -3.44
C THR A 74 20.11 -8.48 -3.78
N GLU A 75 20.27 -7.21 -3.42
CA GLU A 75 21.56 -6.54 -3.52
C GLU A 75 22.48 -7.06 -2.41
N ASP A 76 23.45 -7.91 -2.78
CA ASP A 76 24.36 -8.60 -1.85
C ASP A 76 25.09 -7.63 -0.89
N ASN A 77 25.31 -6.39 -1.33
CA ASN A 77 25.97 -5.33 -0.57
C ASN A 77 25.00 -4.38 0.19
N LEU A 78 23.71 -4.69 0.26
CA LEU A 78 22.75 -3.82 0.93
C LEU A 78 22.94 -3.87 2.46
N ASP A 79 23.12 -2.69 3.06
CA ASP A 79 23.31 -2.50 4.51
C ASP A 79 22.18 -3.15 5.32
N ASN A 80 22.54 -3.86 6.41
CA ASN A 80 21.59 -4.57 7.26
C ASN A 80 20.49 -3.66 7.86
N ARG A 81 20.78 -2.37 8.08
CA ARG A 81 19.80 -1.39 8.56
C ARG A 81 18.76 -1.08 7.48
N ILE A 82 19.16 -1.03 6.21
CA ILE A 82 18.25 -0.88 5.08
C ILE A 82 17.41 -2.15 4.90
N LYS A 83 18.02 -3.33 4.97
CA LYS A 83 17.29 -4.61 4.98
C LYS A 83 16.23 -4.67 6.08
N LYS A 84 16.56 -4.19 7.29
CA LYS A 84 15.61 -4.09 8.42
C LYS A 84 14.47 -3.12 8.12
N LEU A 85 14.76 -1.96 7.52
CA LEU A 85 13.73 -1.00 7.13
C LEU A 85 12.77 -1.61 6.10
N LEU A 86 13.29 -2.24 5.05
CA LEU A 86 12.49 -2.93 4.03
C LEU A 86 11.69 -4.10 4.60
N SER A 87 12.23 -4.80 5.60
CA SER A 87 11.49 -5.84 6.32
C SER A 87 10.26 -5.25 7.03
N GLY A 88 10.42 -4.11 7.72
CA GLY A 88 9.33 -3.41 8.38
C GLY A 88 8.22 -2.93 7.44
N LEU A 89 8.54 -2.59 6.19
CA LEU A 89 7.52 -2.25 5.18
C LEU A 89 6.58 -3.43 4.91
N ASN A 90 7.05 -4.69 4.97
CA ASN A 90 6.15 -5.84 4.82
C ASN A 90 5.11 -5.89 5.93
N THR A 91 5.52 -5.63 7.18
CA THR A 91 4.62 -5.59 8.33
C THR A 91 3.59 -4.47 8.18
N ILE A 92 3.98 -3.32 7.61
CA ILE A 92 3.05 -2.22 7.33
C ILE A 92 2.00 -2.62 6.28
N VAL A 93 2.41 -3.22 5.16
CA VAL A 93 1.48 -3.68 4.11
C VAL A 93 0.48 -4.69 4.68
N ASP A 94 0.99 -5.64 5.46
CA ASP A 94 0.18 -6.69 6.08
C ASP A 94 -0.86 -6.11 7.05
N ALA A 95 -0.43 -5.23 7.96
CA ALA A 95 -1.32 -4.55 8.90
C ALA A 95 -2.42 -3.74 8.17
N ILE A 96 -2.07 -3.02 7.10
CA ILE A 96 -3.06 -2.25 6.30
C ILE A 96 -4.07 -3.20 5.62
N ALA A 97 -3.63 -4.35 5.13
CA ALA A 97 -4.50 -5.36 4.53
C ALA A 97 -5.48 -5.93 5.57
N GLU A 98 -5.00 -6.29 6.76
CA GLU A 98 -5.81 -6.84 7.84
C GLU A 98 -6.85 -5.86 8.37
N ILE A 99 -6.47 -4.59 8.58
CA ILE A 99 -7.39 -3.53 9.03
C ILE A 99 -8.57 -3.41 8.05
N ARG A 100 -8.32 -3.50 6.73
CA ARG A 100 -9.41 -3.43 5.74
C ARG A 100 -10.30 -4.65 5.75
N ASN A 101 -9.73 -5.85 5.85
CA ASN A 101 -10.49 -7.11 5.82
C ASN A 101 -11.41 -7.21 7.04
N ASN A 102 -10.89 -6.92 8.23
CA ASN A 102 -11.66 -6.92 9.48
C ASN A 102 -12.80 -5.88 9.49
N ASN A 103 -12.68 -4.81 8.70
CA ASN A 103 -13.73 -3.78 8.59
C ASN A 103 -14.73 -4.06 7.46
N SER A 104 -14.41 -4.92 6.49
CA SER A 104 -15.27 -5.24 5.34
C SER A 104 -16.14 -6.48 5.61
N ASP A 105 -15.64 -7.47 6.37
CA ASP A 105 -16.36 -8.71 6.75
C ASP A 105 -17.42 -8.51 7.86
N ALA A 106 -17.70 -7.25 8.22
CA ALA A 106 -18.68 -6.86 9.24
C ALA A 106 -20.15 -7.13 8.87
N HIS A 107 -20.44 -7.75 7.72
CA HIS A 107 -21.78 -8.28 7.41
C HIS A 107 -22.21 -9.44 8.35
N GLY A 108 -21.30 -10.00 9.16
CA GLY A 108 -21.61 -11.10 10.09
C GLY A 108 -21.11 -11.00 11.53
N ILE A 109 -20.22 -10.05 11.88
CA ILE A 109 -19.55 -10.07 13.19
C ILE A 109 -19.49 -8.66 13.80
N GLY A 110 -20.65 -8.16 14.24
CA GLY A 110 -20.78 -6.83 14.88
C GLY A 110 -19.99 -6.61 16.18
N LYS A 111 -19.30 -7.64 16.71
CA LYS A 111 -18.53 -7.55 17.97
C LYS A 111 -17.01 -7.39 17.80
N ASN A 112 -16.42 -7.67 16.62
CA ASN A 112 -14.97 -7.65 16.41
C ASN A 112 -14.46 -6.49 15.54
N ARG A 113 -15.32 -5.52 15.20
CA ARG A 113 -14.90 -4.35 14.42
C ARG A 113 -13.91 -3.52 15.23
N ILE A 114 -12.67 -3.41 14.74
CA ILE A 114 -11.66 -2.55 15.37
C ILE A 114 -12.12 -1.11 15.20
N LYS A 115 -12.31 -0.40 16.32
CA LYS A 115 -12.62 1.03 16.28
C LYS A 115 -11.35 1.79 15.88
N ILE A 116 -11.32 2.28 14.65
CA ILE A 116 -10.25 3.15 14.16
C ILE A 116 -10.43 4.54 14.77
N SER A 117 -9.38 5.06 15.38
CA SER A 117 -9.32 6.43 15.87
C SER A 117 -8.69 7.33 14.81
N LYS A 118 -8.86 8.65 14.95
CA LYS A 118 -8.24 9.62 14.05
C LYS A 118 -6.72 9.46 13.93
N HIS A 119 -6.01 9.20 15.02
CA HIS A 119 -4.55 9.03 14.98
C HIS A 119 -4.15 7.71 14.29
N HIS A 120 -4.91 6.63 14.45
CA HIS A 120 -4.68 5.38 13.71
C HIS A 120 -4.95 5.57 12.21
N ALA A 121 -6.02 6.29 11.84
CA ALA A 121 -6.31 6.61 10.44
C ALA A 121 -5.19 7.45 9.80
N ASN A 122 -4.67 8.46 10.50
CA ASN A 122 -3.50 9.22 10.06
C ASN A 122 -2.26 8.34 9.88
N LEU A 123 -2.00 7.42 10.82
CA LEU A 123 -0.87 6.50 10.73
C LEU A 123 -0.98 5.59 9.49
N VAL A 124 -2.16 5.04 9.23
CA VAL A 124 -2.43 4.21 8.04
C VAL A 124 -2.18 5.01 6.77
N LEU A 125 -2.75 6.22 6.67
CA LEU A 125 -2.60 7.08 5.51
C LEU A 125 -1.13 7.44 5.25
N ASN A 126 -0.43 7.95 6.25
CA ASN A 126 0.96 8.39 6.09
C ASN A 126 1.90 7.23 5.77
N SER A 127 1.66 6.05 6.36
CA SER A 127 2.44 4.85 6.08
C SER A 127 2.23 4.37 4.63
N ALA A 128 0.98 4.35 4.16
CA ALA A 128 0.66 3.99 2.79
C ALA A 128 1.25 4.98 1.78
N THR A 129 1.15 6.29 2.05
CA THR A 129 1.73 7.34 1.19
C THR A 129 3.25 7.22 1.11
N THR A 130 3.94 7.11 2.24
CA THR A 130 5.41 6.95 2.27
C THR A 130 5.85 5.72 1.50
N LEU A 131 5.15 4.59 1.68
CA LEU A 131 5.45 3.35 0.97
C LEU A 131 5.18 3.47 -0.54
N ALA A 132 4.08 4.10 -0.93
CA ALA A 132 3.74 4.35 -2.33
C ALA A 132 4.82 5.19 -3.04
N GLU A 133 5.23 6.30 -2.43
CA GLU A 133 6.28 7.18 -2.95
C GLU A 133 7.62 6.44 -3.06
N PHE A 134 7.98 5.67 -2.04
CA PHE A 134 9.20 4.86 -2.07
C PHE A 134 9.18 3.82 -3.19
N VAL A 135 8.09 3.07 -3.34
CA VAL A 135 7.97 2.06 -4.41
C VAL A 135 7.97 2.70 -5.78
N LEU A 136 7.27 3.82 -5.97
CA LEU A 136 7.31 4.58 -7.22
C LEU A 136 8.74 5.02 -7.56
N SER A 137 9.49 5.52 -6.58
CA SER A 137 10.90 5.88 -6.77
C SER A 137 11.78 4.68 -7.14
N VAL A 138 11.56 3.51 -6.52
CA VAL A 138 12.26 2.26 -6.90
C VAL A 138 11.94 1.89 -8.35
N ILE A 139 10.68 1.98 -8.75
CA ILE A 139 10.24 1.70 -10.12
C ILE A 139 10.95 2.63 -11.10
N GLU A 140 10.95 3.94 -10.84
CA GLU A 140 11.58 4.95 -11.70
C GLU A 140 13.10 4.78 -11.83
N ASN A 141 13.80 4.46 -10.74
CA ASN A 141 15.25 4.25 -10.75
C ASN A 141 15.68 2.96 -11.45
N LYS A 142 14.80 1.96 -11.52
CA LYS A 142 15.07 0.65 -12.13
C LYS A 142 14.24 0.41 -13.39
N LYS A 143 13.68 1.46 -14.01
CA LYS A 143 12.96 1.38 -15.29
C LYS A 143 13.81 0.70 -16.35
#